data_AF-A0A1Z8V5V3-F1
#
_entry.id   AF-A0A1Z8V5V3-F1
#
_cell.length_a   1.000
_cell.length_b   1.000
_cell.length_c   1.000
_cell.angle_alpha   90.00
_cell.angle_beta   90.00
_cell.angle_gamma   90.00
#
_symmetry.space_group_name_H-M   'P 1'
#
loop_
_entity.id
_entity.type
_entity.pdbx_description
1 polymer ?
#
loop_
_entity_poly.entity_id
_entity_poly.type
_entity_poly.pdbx_seq_one_letter_code
_entity_poly.pdbx_strand_id
1 'polypeptide(L)' 'MVEQSQEQAPAFMTEFELAKVHDHKSVLLVNCTDMEALQAFMTTPEMRQWDEANGCVDTVYAMERVN' A
#
# COMPACT_ATOMS: atom_id res chain seq x y z
N MET A 1 7.35 -3.32 -4.65
CA MET A 1 6.00 -3.76 -5.06
C MET A 1 6.16 -5.02 -5.88
N VAL A 2 5.40 -6.07 -5.54
CA VAL A 2 5.33 -7.30 -6.33
C VAL A 2 4.79 -6.94 -7.72
N GLU A 3 5.31 -7.54 -8.80
CA GLU A 3 4.92 -7.16 -10.17
C GLU A 3 3.40 -7.31 -10.42
N GLN A 4 2.76 -8.30 -9.80
CA GLN A 4 1.29 -8.47 -9.80
C GLN A 4 0.53 -7.31 -9.14
N SER A 5 1.15 -6.59 -8.20
CA SER A 5 0.53 -5.45 -7.54
C SER A 5 0.30 -4.26 -8.48
N GLN A 6 1.02 -4.20 -9.60
CA GLN A 6 0.88 -3.09 -10.57
C GLN A 6 -0.39 -3.19 -11.41
N GLU A 7 -0.89 -4.40 -11.68
CA GLU A 7 -2.14 -4.59 -12.44
C GLU A 7 -3.40 -4.34 -11.60
N GLN A 8 -3.30 -4.55 -10.28
CA GLN A 8 -4.41 -4.38 -9.34
C GLN A 8 -4.44 -2.98 -8.72
N ALA A 9 -3.31 -2.27 -8.71
CA ALA A 9 -3.20 -0.90 -8.23
C ALA A 9 -4.26 0.08 -8.80
N PRO A 10 -4.57 0.08 -10.11
CA PRO A 10 -5.56 1.00 -10.67
C PRO A 10 -6.98 0.79 -10.14
N ALA A 11 -7.28 -0.35 -9.51
CA ALA A 11 -8.60 -0.64 -8.96
C ALA A 11 -8.92 0.20 -7.71
N PHE A 12 -7.91 0.64 -6.97
CA PHE A 12 -8.09 1.35 -5.69
C PHE A 12 -7.22 2.60 -5.54
N MET A 13 -6.34 2.91 -6.49
CA MET A 13 -5.55 4.14 -6.50
C MET A 13 -5.33 4.68 -7.92
N THR A 14 -5.29 6.01 -8.03
CA THR A 14 -5.03 6.72 -9.30
C THR A 14 -3.61 7.28 -9.39
N GLU A 15 -3.03 7.62 -8.24
CA GLU A 15 -1.69 8.18 -8.13
C GLU A 15 -1.01 7.60 -6.90
N PHE A 16 0.31 7.43 -6.96
CA PHE A 16 1.11 7.03 -5.82
C PHE A 16 2.49 7.70 -5.83
N GLU A 17 3.02 7.94 -4.64
CA GLU A 17 4.38 8.42 -4.42
C GLU A 17 5.06 7.52 -3.38
N LEU A 18 6.26 7.04 -3.70
CA LEU A 18 7.06 6.23 -2.81
C LEU A 18 8.31 7.00 -2.37
N ALA A 19 8.37 7.37 -1.10
CA ALA A 19 9.52 8.01 -0.49
C ALA A 19 10.32 6.98 0.33
N LYS A 20 11.60 6.79 0.01
CA LYS A 20 12.52 6.03 0.86
C LYS A 20 12.95 6.91 2.03
N VAL A 21 12.67 6.48 3.26
CA VAL A 21 13.16 7.15 4.48
C VAL A 21 14.57 6.63 4.80
N HIS A 22 14.76 5.31 4.81
CA HIS A 22 16.04 4.60 4.90
C HIS A 22 15.86 3.14 4.44
N ASP A 23 16.89 2.30 4.57
CA ASP A 23 16.86 0.90 4.07
C ASP A 23 15.80 0.00 4.73
N HIS A 24 15.22 0.43 5.84
CA HIS A 24 14.24 -0.32 6.61
C HIS A 24 12.90 0.42 6.74
N LYS A 25 12.71 1.52 6.00
CA LYS A 25 11.48 2.30 6.06
C LYS A 25 11.24 3.09 4.78
N SER A 26 10.06 2.92 4.23
CA SER A 26 9.50 3.77 3.17
C SER A 26 8.15 4.34 3.60
N VAL A 27 7.72 5.39 2.90
CA VAL A 27 6.37 5.94 2.99
C VAL A 27 5.77 5.84 1.59
N LEU A 28 4.61 5.18 1.50
CA LEU A 28 3.79 5.16 0.31
C LEU A 28 2.61 6.12 0.53
N LEU A 29 2.53 7.17 -0.29
CA LEU A 29 1.39 8.06 -0.37
C LEU A 29 0.55 7.65 -1.56
N VAL A 30 -0.74 7.45 -1.36
CA VAL A 30 -1.67 7.06 -2.43
C VAL A 30 -2.84 8.00 -2.50
N ASN A 31 -3.23 8.38 -3.72
CA ASN A 31 -4.56 8.90 -3.96
C ASN A 31 -5.52 7.71 -4.06
N CYS A 32 -6.05 7.29 -2.91
CA CYS A 32 -6.92 6.13 -2.80
C CYS A 32 -8.35 6.49 -3.18
N THR A 33 -8.91 5.76 -4.15
CA THR A 33 -10.30 5.91 -4.60
C THR A 33 -11.25 4.94 -3.93
N ASP A 34 -10.72 3.85 -3.36
CA ASP A 34 -11.48 2.81 -2.67
C ASP A 34 -10.65 2.19 -1.54
N MET A 35 -10.92 2.63 -0.30
CA MET A 35 -10.21 2.16 0.89
C MET A 35 -10.54 0.70 1.25
N GLU A 36 -11.75 0.24 0.95
CA GLU A 36 -12.15 -1.15 1.22
C GLU A 36 -11.42 -2.10 0.28
N ALA A 37 -11.33 -1.74 -1.01
CA ALA A 37 -10.57 -2.50 -2.00
C ALA A 37 -9.06 -2.51 -1.67
N LEU A 38 -8.48 -1.38 -1.24
CA LEU A 38 -7.10 -1.32 -0.76
C LEU A 38 -6.88 -2.27 0.43
N GLN A 39 -7.77 -2.24 1.43
CA GLN A 39 -7.67 -3.10 2.60
C GLN A 39 -7.80 -4.59 2.23
N ALA A 40 -8.73 -4.94 1.34
CA ALA A 40 -8.88 -6.30 0.85
C ALA A 40 -7.61 -6.79 0.13
N PHE A 41 -7.00 -5.93 -0.68
CA PHE A 41 -5.74 -6.22 -1.37
C PHE A 41 -4.56 -6.44 -0.39
N MET A 42 -4.38 -5.53 0.58
CA MET A 42 -3.31 -5.65 1.59
C MET A 42 -3.48 -6.86 2.51
N THR A 43 -4.69 -7.41 2.60
CA THR A 43 -5.00 -8.57 3.44
C THR A 43 -5.10 -9.88 2.65
N THR A 44 -4.72 -9.89 1.36
CA THR A 44 -4.62 -11.13 0.58
C THR A 44 -3.60 -12.09 1.20
N PRO A 45 -3.80 -13.42 1.07
CA PRO A 45 -2.84 -14.40 1.58
C PRO A 45 -1.42 -14.19 1.08
N GLU A 46 -1.27 -13.79 -0.18
CA GLU A 46 0.01 -13.52 -0.84
C GLU A 46 0.74 -12.34 -0.18
N MET A 47 0.03 -11.23 0.07
CA MET A 47 0.61 -10.07 0.75
C MET A 47 1.02 -10.37 2.18
N ARG A 48 0.16 -11.06 2.94
CA ARG A 48 0.49 -11.45 4.33
C ARG A 48 1.72 -12.35 4.40
N GLN A 49 1.84 -13.32 3.48
CA GLN A 49 3.02 -14.19 3.42
C GLN A 49 4.27 -13.41 3.06
N TRP A 50 4.16 -12.44 2.15
CA TRP A 50 5.28 -11.57 1.82
C TRP A 50 5.70 -10.72 3.02
N ASP A 51 4.74 -10.16 3.76
CA ASP A 51 5.00 -9.37 4.97
C ASP A 51 5.72 -10.21 6.03
N GLU A 52 5.23 -11.43 6.29
CA GLU A 52 5.85 -12.35 7.25
C GLU A 52 7.28 -12.74 6.83
N ALA A 53 7.49 -13.09 5.57
CA ALA A 53 8.81 -13.50 5.06
C ALA A 53 9.84 -12.37 5.06
N ASN A 54 9.39 -11.11 4.94
CA ASN A 54 10.28 -9.94 4.89
C ASN A 54 10.30 -9.13 6.20
N GLY A 55 9.55 -9.55 7.21
CA GLY A 55 9.37 -8.78 8.45
C GLY A 55 8.77 -7.39 8.21
N CYS A 56 7.95 -7.25 7.16
CA CYS A 56 7.30 -5.99 6.81
C CYS A 56 6.07 -5.77 7.71
N VAL A 57 5.87 -4.53 8.13
CA VAL A 57 4.70 -4.11 8.90
C VAL A 57 4.20 -2.81 8.30
N ASP A 58 3.04 -2.85 7.67
CA ASP A 58 2.38 -1.67 7.14
C ASP A 58 1.49 -1.01 8.21
N THR A 59 1.56 0.31 8.29
CA THR A 59 0.63 1.12 9.08
C THR A 59 -0.10 2.07 8.14
N VAL A 60 -1.41 1.90 8.01
CA VAL A 60 -2.24 2.66 7.07
C VAL A 60 -2.99 3.77 7.81
N TYR A 61 -2.92 4.99 7.27
CA TYR A 61 -3.66 6.15 7.76
C TYR A 61 -4.56 6.68 6.65
N ALA A 62 -5.82 6.98 6.99
CA ALA A 62 -6.67 7.80 6.15
C ALA A 62 -6.38 9.28 6.46
N MET A 63 -6.18 10.09 5.42
CA MET A 63 -5.92 11.52 5.55
C MET A 63 -6.98 12.29 4.79
N GLU A 64 -7.60 13.24 5.46
CA GLU A 64 -8.52 14.18 4.83
C GLU A 64 -7.84 15.55 4.74
N ARG A 65 -7.97 16.19 3.59
CA ARG A 65 -7.52 17.58 3.44
C ARG A 65 -8.54 18.50 4.10
N VAL A 66 -8.15 19.14 5.19
CA VAL A 66 -8.92 20.20 5.85
C VAL A 66 -8.53 21.55 5.23
N ASN A 67 -9.52 22.31 4.78
CA ASN A 67 -9.38 23.72 4.38
C ASN A 67 -10.27 24.59 5.29
#